data_AF-A0A7C9K1T6-F1
#
_entry.id   AF-A0A7C9K1T6-F1
#
_cell.length_a   1.000
_cell.length_b   1.000
_cell.length_c   1.000
_cell.angle_alpha   90.00
_cell.angle_beta   90.00
_cell.angle_gamma   90.00
#
_symmetry.space_group_name_H-M   'P 1'
#
loop_
_entity.id
_entity.type
_entity.pdbx_description
1 polymer ?
#
loop_
_entity_poly.entity_id
_entity_poly.type
_entity_poly.pdbx_seq_one_letter_code
_entity_poly.pdbx_strand_id
1 'polypeptide(L)'
;MGKDLDISAGDAVVKAAVSDKSVEEVATKKKILSPWLIGTGLLGLLAAYSHFFGLSYRKSYLATIGFENAPVTLGADESLYYAVEGSTGGILNLIRMISADLFILEPALIAGFAFAVVPLLVRLISISPFPAFKVRSFVSSISSSTRSALVAAIIGFVTGWVAIIGLIIYLIVGMSIIWLIMSLGMLAGQSEGKKLISEPICQSREIEKRTLGCRRLITSDGEELVGLRVHSHNDVQYVLTNSGAYDISAKGEVLSYRPIHEPEKAETESKGAE
;
A
#
# COMPACT_ATOMS: atom_id res chain seq x y z
N MET A 1 -57.15 1.60 -76.36
CA MET A 1 -56.33 0.71 -77.23
C MET A 1 -54.90 1.21 -77.16
N GLY A 2 -54.00 0.40 -76.60
CA GLY A 2 -52.54 0.64 -76.49
C GLY A 2 -52.16 1.73 -75.46
N LYS A 3 -51.09 1.61 -74.68
CA LYS A 3 -50.05 0.60 -74.52
C LYS A 3 -49.30 0.96 -73.22
N ASP A 4 -48.90 -0.06 -72.47
CA ASP A 4 -47.93 0.02 -71.38
C ASP A 4 -46.54 0.48 -71.85
N LEU A 5 -45.69 0.73 -70.83
CA LEU A 5 -44.22 0.86 -70.80
C LEU A 5 -43.69 2.31 -70.98
N ASP A 6 -42.76 2.82 -70.17
CA ASP A 6 -41.80 2.16 -69.30
C ASP A 6 -41.25 3.10 -68.21
N ILE A 7 -40.85 2.48 -67.10
CA ILE A 7 -40.09 3.06 -65.99
C ILE A 7 -38.64 3.25 -66.45
N SER A 8 -38.06 4.44 -66.30
CA SER A 8 -36.59 4.57 -66.31
C SER A 8 -36.08 5.79 -65.55
N ALA A 9 -35.32 5.47 -64.49
CA ALA A 9 -34.12 6.14 -64.02
C ALA A 9 -34.15 7.66 -63.80
N GLY A 10 -34.28 8.04 -62.53
CA GLY A 10 -33.96 9.40 -62.07
C GLY A 10 -33.73 9.56 -60.56
N ASP A 11 -33.83 8.49 -59.76
CA ASP A 11 -33.44 8.48 -58.34
C ASP A 11 -31.92 8.32 -58.20
N ALA A 12 -31.17 9.40 -58.47
CA ALA A 12 -29.74 9.44 -58.13
C ALA A 12 -29.13 10.84 -58.03
N VAL A 13 -29.90 11.91 -57.82
CA VAL A 13 -29.34 13.28 -57.67
C VAL A 13 -29.80 13.99 -56.38
N VAL A 14 -30.25 13.23 -55.37
CA VAL A 14 -30.44 13.75 -54.00
C VAL A 14 -29.63 12.89 -53.02
N LYS A 15 -28.32 12.81 -53.24
CA LYS A 15 -27.39 12.20 -52.29
C LYS A 15 -25.99 12.80 -52.42
N ALA A 16 -25.91 14.13 -52.49
CA ALA A 16 -24.63 14.85 -52.47
C ALA A 16 -24.82 16.26 -51.90
N ALA A 17 -25.40 16.39 -50.70
CA ALA A 17 -25.39 17.68 -49.97
C ALA A 17 -25.62 17.57 -48.46
N VAL A 18 -25.73 16.38 -47.87
CA VAL A 18 -25.97 16.22 -46.42
C VAL A 18 -25.25 14.97 -45.93
N SER A 19 -23.92 15.01 -45.84
CA SER A 19 -23.16 14.13 -44.93
C SER A 19 -21.68 14.49 -44.92
N ASP A 20 -21.33 15.76 -44.73
CA ASP A 20 -19.92 16.16 -44.56
C ASP A 20 -19.70 17.19 -43.44
N LYS A 21 -20.67 17.29 -42.51
CA LYS A 21 -20.63 18.26 -41.40
C LYS A 21 -20.87 17.65 -40.01
N SER A 22 -20.89 16.33 -39.87
CA SER A 22 -21.24 15.68 -38.59
C SER A 22 -20.25 14.63 -38.09
N VAL A 23 -19.08 14.48 -38.71
CA VAL A 23 -18.07 13.51 -38.25
C VAL A 23 -16.79 14.17 -37.72
N GLU A 24 -16.61 15.47 -37.95
CA GLU A 24 -15.37 16.19 -37.63
C GLU A 24 -15.56 17.23 -36.52
N GLU A 25 -16.19 16.86 -35.41
CA GLU A 25 -15.99 17.61 -34.16
C GLU A 25 -16.38 16.82 -32.90
N VAL A 26 -16.06 15.52 -32.84
CA VAL A 26 -15.74 14.93 -31.53
C VAL A 26 -14.30 15.34 -31.21
N ALA A 27 -14.11 16.65 -31.09
CA ALA A 27 -12.96 17.20 -30.39
C ALA A 27 -13.08 16.68 -28.96
N THR A 28 -12.45 15.54 -28.70
CA THR A 28 -12.05 15.11 -27.37
C THR A 28 -11.24 16.26 -26.79
N LYS A 29 -11.94 17.24 -26.19
CA LYS A 29 -11.37 18.18 -25.24
C LYS A 29 -10.77 17.30 -24.17
N LYS A 30 -9.48 16.99 -24.35
CA LYS A 30 -8.61 16.42 -23.35
C LYS A 30 -8.74 17.41 -22.20
N LYS A 31 -9.64 17.14 -21.25
CA LYS A 31 -9.73 17.85 -19.98
C LYS A 31 -8.41 17.52 -19.30
N ILE A 32 -7.39 18.30 -19.66
CA ILE A 32 -6.11 18.34 -18.96
C ILE A 32 -6.54 18.65 -17.53
N LEU A 33 -6.41 17.64 -16.66
CA LEU A 33 -6.75 17.71 -15.26
C LEU A 33 -6.16 19.03 -14.76
N SER A 34 -7.02 19.98 -14.37
CA SER A 34 -6.53 21.33 -14.09
C SER A 34 -5.46 21.20 -12.98
N PRO A 35 -4.31 21.88 -13.09
CA PRO A 35 -3.27 21.83 -12.06
C PRO A 35 -3.82 22.11 -10.66
N TRP A 36 -4.90 22.88 -10.58
CA TRP A 36 -5.65 23.18 -9.37
C TRP A 36 -6.35 21.95 -8.75
N LEU A 37 -6.94 21.06 -9.56
CA LEU A 37 -7.53 19.80 -9.07
C LEU A 37 -6.46 18.87 -8.48
N ILE A 38 -5.26 18.83 -9.07
CA ILE A 38 -4.15 18.05 -8.53
C ILE A 38 -3.67 18.64 -7.21
N GLY A 39 -3.54 19.97 -7.13
CA GLY A 39 -3.10 20.67 -5.93
C GLY A 39 -4.04 20.50 -4.73
N THR A 40 -5.35 20.65 -4.94
CA THR A 40 -6.33 20.46 -3.86
C THR A 40 -6.43 19.01 -3.40
N GLY A 41 -6.31 18.05 -4.34
CA GLY A 41 -6.22 16.63 -4.01
C GLY A 41 -5.01 16.29 -3.14
N LEU A 42 -3.84 16.85 -3.46
CA LEU A 42 -2.62 16.63 -2.68
C LEU A 42 -2.72 17.21 -1.26
N LEU A 43 -3.30 18.41 -1.11
CA LEU A 43 -3.54 19.01 0.20
C LEU A 43 -4.53 18.19 1.03
N GLY A 44 -5.60 17.71 0.41
CA GLY A 44 -6.57 16.82 1.07
C GLY A 44 -5.92 15.51 1.54
N LEU A 45 -5.07 14.92 0.70
CA LEU A 45 -4.32 13.71 1.04
C LEU A 45 -3.35 13.94 2.20
N LEU A 46 -2.62 15.06 2.19
CA LEU A 46 -1.72 15.43 3.30
C LEU A 46 -2.49 15.65 4.60
N ALA A 47 -3.63 16.34 4.56
CA ALA A 47 -4.46 16.58 5.74
C ALA A 47 -5.01 15.26 6.32
N ALA A 48 -5.55 14.39 5.46
CA ALA A 48 -6.05 13.08 5.87
C ALA A 48 -4.92 12.20 6.43
N TYR A 49 -3.75 12.21 5.78
CA TYR A 49 -2.57 11.48 6.25
C TYR A 49 -2.08 12.02 7.60
N SER A 50 -1.96 13.33 7.78
CA SER A 50 -1.53 13.93 9.05
C SER A 50 -2.50 13.59 10.20
N HIS A 51 -3.81 13.58 9.93
CA HIS A 51 -4.81 13.16 10.90
C HIS A 51 -4.63 11.68 11.29
N PHE A 52 -4.58 10.79 10.29
CA PHE A 52 -4.38 9.36 10.52
C PHE A 52 -3.04 9.06 11.22
N PHE A 53 -1.97 9.77 10.87
CA PHE A 53 -0.66 9.66 11.50
C PHE A 53 -0.74 10.01 12.99
N GLY A 54 -1.34 11.16 13.34
CA GLY A 54 -1.46 11.60 14.73
C GLY A 54 -2.28 10.64 15.58
N LEU A 55 -3.37 10.11 15.02
CA LEU A 55 -4.21 9.09 15.64
C LEU A 55 -3.43 7.79 15.87
N SER A 56 -2.77 7.28 14.83
CA SER A 56 -2.00 6.04 14.89
C SER A 56 -0.84 6.14 15.87
N TYR A 57 -0.15 7.27 15.88
CA TYR A 57 0.87 7.60 16.87
C TYR A 57 0.29 7.55 18.28
N ARG A 58 -0.81 8.27 18.53
CA ARG A 58 -1.40 8.37 19.87
C ARG A 58 -1.91 7.03 20.38
N LYS A 59 -2.59 6.27 19.52
CA LYS A 59 -3.12 4.95 19.87
C LYS A 59 -2.01 3.96 20.16
N SER A 60 -0.99 3.92 19.30
CA SER A 60 0.14 3.03 19.51
C SER A 60 0.98 3.41 20.73
N TYR A 61 1.13 4.69 21.00
CA TYR A 61 1.78 5.19 22.22
C TYR A 61 1.02 4.73 23.48
N LEU A 62 -0.29 4.90 23.52
CA LEU A 62 -1.13 4.45 24.64
C LEU A 62 -1.10 2.93 24.82
N ALA A 63 -1.16 2.17 23.72
CA ALA A 63 -1.06 0.71 23.77
C ALA A 63 0.27 0.24 24.35
N THR A 64 1.40 0.84 23.92
CA THR A 64 2.73 0.47 24.42
C THR A 64 2.92 0.74 25.91
N ILE A 65 2.32 1.79 26.46
CA ILE A 65 2.41 2.06 27.90
C ILE A 65 1.38 1.27 28.74
N GLY A 66 0.61 0.38 28.11
CA GLY A 66 -0.31 -0.53 28.78
C GLY A 66 -1.80 -0.30 28.50
N PHE A 67 -2.20 0.77 27.80
CA PHE A 67 -3.60 1.10 27.55
C PHE A 67 -4.07 0.66 26.15
N GLU A 68 -4.17 -0.65 25.94
CA GLU A 68 -4.47 -1.27 24.62
C GLU A 68 -5.85 -0.89 24.03
N ASN A 69 -6.82 -0.57 24.89
CA ASN A 69 -8.21 -0.27 24.49
C ASN A 69 -8.61 1.19 24.80
N ALA A 70 -7.64 2.09 24.97
CA ALA A 70 -7.97 3.49 25.17
C ALA A 70 -8.62 4.07 23.90
N PRO A 71 -9.87 4.57 23.98
CA PRO A 71 -10.55 5.15 22.84
C PRO A 71 -9.91 6.51 22.52
N VAL A 72 -9.32 6.64 21.33
CA VAL A 72 -8.68 7.89 20.90
C VAL A 72 -9.63 8.72 20.03
N THR A 73 -10.44 8.10 19.17
CA THR A 73 -11.32 8.77 18.18
C THR A 73 -12.38 7.82 17.57
N LEU A 74 -13.21 8.33 16.63
CA LEU A 74 -14.29 7.62 15.91
C LEU A 74 -13.86 6.30 15.21
N GLY A 75 -14.81 5.37 15.11
CA GLY A 75 -14.55 3.97 14.76
C GLY A 75 -14.01 3.66 13.36
N ALA A 76 -14.16 4.54 12.36
CA ALA A 76 -13.65 4.28 11.01
C ALA A 76 -12.11 4.33 10.96
N ASP A 77 -11.51 5.34 11.59
CA ASP A 77 -10.05 5.49 11.63
C ASP A 77 -9.39 4.42 12.52
N GLU A 78 -10.09 3.99 13.57
CA GLU A 78 -9.64 2.87 14.40
C GLU A 78 -9.64 1.55 13.64
N SER A 79 -10.63 1.32 12.78
CA SER A 79 -10.67 0.14 11.92
C SER A 79 -9.48 0.13 10.96
N LEU A 80 -9.12 1.29 10.42
CA LEU A 80 -7.95 1.44 9.55
C LEU A 80 -6.64 1.18 10.32
N TYR A 81 -6.52 1.69 11.55
CA TYR A 81 -5.38 1.39 12.43
C TYR A 81 -5.20 -0.12 12.64
N TYR A 82 -6.26 -0.83 13.04
CA TYR A 82 -6.19 -2.28 13.26
C TYR A 82 -5.96 -3.07 11.97
N ALA A 83 -6.43 -2.58 10.83
CA ALA A 83 -6.12 -3.18 9.54
C ALA A 83 -4.62 -3.09 9.22
N VAL A 84 -4.00 -1.93 9.46
CA VAL A 84 -2.55 -1.72 9.26
C VAL A 84 -1.73 -2.56 10.25
N GLU A 85 -2.16 -2.60 11.52
CA GLU A 85 -1.54 -3.41 12.56
C GLU A 85 -1.59 -4.90 12.19
N GLY A 86 -2.78 -5.42 11.87
CA GLY A 86 -2.98 -6.81 11.49
C GLY A 86 -2.27 -7.21 10.20
N SER A 87 -2.13 -6.29 9.24
CA SER A 87 -1.40 -6.57 8.00
C SER A 87 0.11 -6.58 8.17
N THR A 88 0.65 -6.06 9.28
CA THR A 88 2.10 -5.94 9.53
C THR A 88 2.81 -7.29 9.39
N GLY A 89 2.29 -8.34 10.04
CA GLY A 89 2.90 -9.67 9.97
C GLY A 89 2.89 -10.25 8.55
N GLY A 90 1.78 -10.09 7.83
CA GLY A 90 1.64 -10.54 6.45
C GLY A 90 2.60 -9.83 5.49
N ILE A 91 2.72 -8.51 5.60
CA ILE A 91 3.58 -7.70 4.73
C ILE A 91 5.05 -7.94 5.04
N LEU A 92 5.45 -8.05 6.32
CA LEU A 92 6.82 -8.38 6.68
C LEU A 92 7.23 -9.76 6.15
N ASN A 93 6.34 -10.75 6.23
CA ASN A 93 6.59 -12.07 5.67
C ASN A 93 6.68 -12.02 4.14
N LEU A 94 5.82 -11.24 3.48
CA LEU A 94 5.87 -11.05 2.03
C LEU A 94 7.19 -10.40 1.59
N ILE A 95 7.64 -9.34 2.26
CA ILE A 95 8.92 -8.68 2.00
C ILE A 95 10.08 -9.67 2.17
N ARG A 96 10.07 -10.47 3.25
CA ARG A 96 11.10 -11.50 3.48
C ARG A 96 11.13 -12.54 2.36
N MET A 97 9.97 -13.03 1.95
CA MET A 97 9.86 -14.02 0.86
C MET A 97 10.37 -13.44 -0.47
N ILE A 98 9.97 -12.21 -0.80
CA ILE A 98 10.45 -11.51 -2.00
C ILE A 98 11.96 -11.28 -1.94
N SER A 99 12.51 -10.87 -0.79
CA SER A 99 13.95 -10.64 -0.64
C SER A 99 14.80 -11.91 -0.79
N ALA A 100 14.24 -13.08 -0.44
CA ALA A 100 14.93 -14.36 -0.54
C ALA A 100 14.82 -15.00 -1.93
N ASP A 101 13.62 -14.98 -2.53
CA ASP A 101 13.33 -15.74 -3.75
C ASP A 101 13.47 -14.92 -5.06
N LEU A 102 13.28 -13.60 -5.02
CA LEU A 102 13.34 -12.77 -6.23
C LEU A 102 14.78 -12.62 -6.76
N PHE A 103 15.79 -12.71 -5.89
CA PHE A 103 17.21 -12.68 -6.25
C PHE A 103 17.65 -13.92 -7.05
N ILE A 104 16.92 -15.02 -6.92
CA ILE A 104 17.14 -16.27 -7.67
C ILE A 104 16.40 -16.22 -9.03
N LEU A 105 15.30 -15.47 -9.11
CA LEU A 105 14.45 -15.39 -10.30
C LEU A 105 15.00 -14.45 -11.39
N GLU A 106 15.79 -13.43 -11.03
CA GLU A 106 16.43 -12.49 -11.95
C GLU A 106 17.25 -13.16 -13.08
N PRO A 107 18.20 -14.07 -12.78
CA PRO A 107 19.00 -14.70 -13.84
C PRO A 107 18.17 -15.65 -14.72
N ALA A 108 17.15 -16.31 -14.18
CA ALA A 108 16.28 -17.21 -14.96
C ALA A 108 15.36 -16.44 -15.92
N LEU A 109 14.83 -15.29 -15.49
CA LEU A 109 14.02 -14.41 -16.33
C LEU A 109 14.86 -13.73 -17.42
N ILE A 110 16.06 -13.26 -17.08
CA ILE A 110 17.01 -12.68 -18.04
C ILE A 110 17.46 -13.74 -19.05
N ALA A 111 17.78 -14.96 -18.59
CA ALA A 111 18.14 -16.08 -19.47
C ALA A 111 16.96 -16.50 -20.37
N GLY A 112 15.74 -16.57 -19.84
CA GLY A 112 14.53 -16.88 -20.60
C GLY A 112 14.22 -15.81 -21.66
N PHE A 113 14.38 -14.53 -21.30
CA PHE A 113 14.22 -13.41 -22.23
C PHE A 113 15.28 -13.43 -23.33
N ALA A 114 16.55 -13.62 -22.97
CA ALA A 114 17.64 -13.76 -23.94
C ALA A 114 17.41 -14.95 -24.88
N PHE A 115 16.96 -16.10 -24.37
CA PHE A 115 16.68 -17.29 -25.16
C PHE A 115 15.49 -17.11 -26.12
N ALA A 116 14.49 -16.30 -25.76
CA ALA A 116 13.35 -16.00 -26.63
C ALA A 116 13.67 -14.94 -27.70
N VAL A 117 14.45 -13.91 -27.34
CA VAL A 117 14.70 -12.73 -28.19
C VAL A 117 15.85 -12.95 -29.17
N VAL A 118 16.91 -13.66 -28.77
CA VAL A 118 18.09 -13.88 -29.62
C VAL A 118 17.74 -14.65 -30.92
N PRO A 119 16.97 -15.75 -30.92
CA PRO A 119 16.57 -16.43 -32.15
C PRO A 119 15.68 -15.57 -33.04
N LEU A 120 14.85 -14.70 -32.44
CA LEU A 120 13.99 -13.76 -33.15
C LEU A 120 14.81 -12.73 -33.92
N LEU A 121 15.82 -12.13 -33.26
CA LEU A 121 16.71 -11.15 -33.85
C LEU A 121 17.61 -11.76 -34.93
N VAL A 122 18.16 -12.95 -34.70
CA VAL A 122 18.94 -13.69 -35.71
C VAL A 122 18.10 -13.93 -36.97
N ARG A 123 16.84 -14.35 -36.80
CA ARG A 123 15.93 -14.57 -37.93
C ARG A 123 15.55 -13.27 -38.65
N LEU A 124 15.46 -12.14 -37.96
CA LEU A 124 15.22 -10.83 -38.55
C LEU A 124 16.42 -10.36 -39.41
N ILE A 125 17.64 -10.63 -38.94
CA ILE A 125 18.88 -10.22 -39.62
C ILE A 125 19.18 -11.11 -40.84
N SER A 126 18.78 -12.38 -40.83
CA SER A 126 18.98 -13.31 -41.96
C SER A 126 18.01 -13.13 -43.15
N ILE A 127 17.16 -12.09 -43.16
CA ILE A 127 16.17 -11.84 -44.24
C ILE A 127 16.71 -10.86 -45.32
N SER A 128 18.01 -10.56 -45.36
CA SER A 128 18.62 -9.86 -46.51
C SER A 128 18.90 -10.84 -47.68
N PRO A 129 18.60 -10.48 -48.94
CA PRO A 129 18.38 -11.47 -49.99
C PRO A 129 19.62 -11.78 -50.83
N PHE A 130 19.83 -13.07 -51.14
CA PHE A 130 20.37 -13.50 -52.44
C PHE A 130 19.31 -14.34 -53.15
N PRO A 131 19.04 -14.10 -54.44
CA PRO A 131 17.91 -14.73 -55.12
C PRO A 131 18.29 -16.08 -55.75
N ALA A 132 17.33 -17.00 -55.68
CA ALA A 132 16.88 -17.93 -56.74
C ALA A 132 16.80 -19.39 -56.28
N PHE A 133 15.58 -19.87 -56.00
CA PHE A 133 15.02 -21.02 -56.71
C PHE A 133 13.51 -21.11 -56.48
N LYS A 134 12.72 -21.05 -57.56
CA LYS A 134 11.29 -21.39 -57.57
C LYS A 134 11.18 -22.92 -57.64
N VAL A 135 10.25 -23.50 -56.87
CA VAL A 135 9.22 -24.51 -57.25
C VAL A 135 8.73 -25.24 -55.98
N ARG A 136 7.41 -25.50 -55.92
CA ARG A 136 6.57 -26.06 -54.83
C ARG A 136 5.91 -25.07 -53.87
N SER A 137 5.03 -24.34 -54.55
CA SER A 137 3.84 -23.61 -54.12
C SER A 137 2.86 -24.44 -53.25
N PHE A 138 2.15 -23.74 -52.36
CA PHE A 138 1.07 -24.14 -51.44
C PHE A 138 1.43 -24.74 -50.06
N VAL A 139 2.20 -25.82 -49.94
CA VAL A 139 2.50 -26.39 -48.59
C VAL A 139 3.47 -25.52 -47.79
N SER A 140 4.37 -24.79 -48.45
CA SER A 140 5.31 -23.84 -47.84
C SER A 140 4.68 -22.50 -47.45
N SER A 141 3.54 -22.13 -48.06
CA SER A 141 2.84 -20.86 -47.80
C SER A 141 1.91 -20.94 -46.58
N ILE A 142 1.31 -22.11 -46.33
CA ILE A 142 0.55 -22.37 -45.09
C ILE A 142 1.51 -22.67 -43.93
N SER A 143 2.65 -23.33 -44.20
CA SER A 143 3.71 -23.62 -43.22
C SER A 143 4.44 -22.36 -42.72
N SER A 144 4.72 -21.37 -43.58
CA SER A 144 5.38 -20.13 -43.14
C SER A 144 4.45 -19.21 -42.34
N SER A 145 3.15 -19.21 -42.66
CA SER A 145 2.11 -18.42 -41.97
C SER A 145 1.69 -19.04 -40.63
N THR A 146 1.58 -20.37 -40.54
CA THR A 146 1.30 -21.05 -39.25
C THR A 146 2.51 -21.04 -38.32
N ARG A 147 3.73 -21.12 -38.87
CA ARG A 147 4.96 -21.05 -38.07
C ARG A 147 5.28 -19.62 -37.60
N SER A 148 4.85 -18.58 -38.34
CA SER A 148 4.89 -17.19 -37.85
C SER A 148 3.79 -16.90 -36.84
N ALA A 149 2.58 -17.43 -37.03
CA ALA A 149 1.48 -17.32 -36.07
C ALA A 149 1.80 -18.05 -34.75
N LEU A 150 2.42 -19.23 -34.80
CA LEU A 150 2.82 -20.00 -33.63
C LEU A 150 3.96 -19.29 -32.88
N VAL A 151 4.93 -18.72 -33.59
CA VAL A 151 5.99 -17.90 -32.97
C VAL A 151 5.39 -16.64 -32.35
N ALA A 152 4.46 -15.95 -33.03
CA ALA A 152 3.75 -14.80 -32.48
C ALA A 152 2.90 -15.17 -31.25
N ALA A 153 2.27 -16.35 -31.23
CA ALA A 153 1.51 -16.85 -30.10
C ALA A 153 2.40 -17.17 -28.89
N ILE A 154 3.56 -17.80 -29.12
CA ILE A 154 4.55 -18.07 -28.05
C ILE A 154 5.09 -16.74 -27.50
N ILE A 155 5.47 -15.81 -28.37
CA ILE A 155 5.96 -14.49 -27.94
C ILE A 155 4.87 -13.75 -27.17
N GLY A 156 3.63 -13.72 -27.70
CA GLY A 156 2.49 -13.09 -27.04
C GLY A 156 2.16 -13.71 -25.68
N PHE A 157 2.30 -15.03 -25.56
CA PHE A 157 2.13 -15.72 -24.29
C PHE A 157 3.23 -15.36 -23.30
N VAL A 158 4.50 -15.40 -23.72
CA VAL A 158 5.64 -15.04 -22.85
C VAL A 158 5.59 -13.57 -22.44
N THR A 159 5.32 -12.64 -23.37
CA THR A 159 5.19 -11.22 -23.06
C THR A 159 3.98 -10.94 -22.19
N GLY A 160 2.86 -11.63 -22.41
CA GLY A 160 1.69 -11.58 -21.54
C GLY A 160 2.00 -12.00 -20.10
N TRP A 161 2.70 -13.12 -19.91
CA TRP A 161 3.14 -13.57 -18.59
C TRP A 161 4.10 -12.61 -17.92
N VAL A 162 5.10 -12.11 -18.64
CA VAL A 162 6.05 -11.13 -18.11
C VAL A 162 5.31 -9.85 -17.69
N ALA A 163 4.34 -9.38 -18.49
CA ALA A 163 3.53 -8.21 -18.16
C ALA A 163 2.68 -8.43 -16.90
N ILE A 164 2.04 -9.60 -16.77
CA ILE A 164 1.24 -9.96 -15.59
C ILE A 164 2.11 -10.04 -14.33
N ILE A 165 3.26 -10.72 -14.39
CA ILE A 165 4.20 -10.80 -13.27
C ILE A 165 4.70 -9.41 -12.88
N GLY A 166 5.09 -8.59 -13.87
CA GLY A 166 5.49 -7.21 -13.63
C GLY A 166 4.39 -6.37 -12.96
N LEU A 167 3.14 -6.53 -13.39
CA LEU A 167 2.00 -5.86 -12.77
C LEU A 167 1.78 -6.31 -11.32
N ILE A 168 1.89 -7.62 -11.04
CA ILE A 168 1.77 -8.16 -9.68
C ILE A 168 2.86 -7.58 -8.77
N ILE A 169 4.12 -7.59 -9.22
CA ILE A 169 5.24 -7.01 -8.47
C ILE A 169 4.99 -5.51 -8.22
N TYR A 170 4.56 -4.77 -9.24
CA TYR A 170 4.24 -3.35 -9.12
C TYR A 170 3.16 -3.10 -8.06
N LEU A 171 2.07 -3.87 -8.06
CA LEU A 171 1.00 -3.76 -7.08
C LEU A 171 1.47 -4.10 -5.66
N ILE A 172 2.28 -5.14 -5.50
CA ILE A 172 2.86 -5.54 -4.22
C ILE A 172 3.75 -4.43 -3.65
N VAL A 173 4.65 -3.90 -4.47
CA VAL A 173 5.57 -2.82 -4.07
C VAL A 173 4.77 -1.57 -3.72
N GLY A 174 3.79 -1.19 -4.55
CA GLY A 174 2.91 -0.05 -4.28
C GLY A 174 2.14 -0.18 -2.96
N MET A 175 1.53 -1.34 -2.73
CA MET A 175 0.85 -1.66 -1.46
C MET A 175 1.80 -1.62 -0.26
N SER A 176 3.01 -2.16 -0.41
CA SER A 176 4.02 -2.16 0.67
C SER A 176 4.49 -0.75 1.02
N ILE A 177 4.66 0.12 0.02
CA ILE A 177 5.02 1.54 0.23
C ILE A 177 3.89 2.27 0.95
N ILE A 178 2.63 2.09 0.50
CA ILE A 178 1.47 2.72 1.15
C ILE A 178 1.37 2.25 2.60
N TRP A 179 1.47 0.94 2.85
CA TRP A 179 1.47 0.39 4.19
C TRP A 179 2.62 0.95 5.05
N LEU A 180 3.83 1.04 4.49
CA LEU A 180 4.98 1.59 5.20
C LEU A 180 4.71 3.03 5.64
N ILE A 181 4.21 3.88 4.74
CA ILE A 181 3.82 5.26 5.06
C ILE A 181 2.78 5.29 6.18
N MET A 182 1.76 4.43 6.11
CA MET A 182 0.72 4.34 7.14
C MET A 182 1.27 3.85 8.50
N SER A 183 2.25 2.94 8.50
CA SER A 183 2.84 2.37 9.71
C SER A 183 3.76 3.33 10.48
N LEU A 184 4.23 4.42 9.85
CA LEU A 184 5.17 5.35 10.46
C LEU A 184 4.63 5.96 11.77
N GLY A 185 3.35 6.31 11.79
CA GLY A 185 2.72 6.86 13.00
C GLY A 185 2.76 5.86 14.15
N MET A 186 2.44 4.59 13.87
CA MET A 186 2.49 3.52 14.87
C MET A 186 3.90 3.34 15.43
N LEU A 187 4.91 3.20 14.56
CA LEU A 187 6.31 3.00 14.97
C LEU A 187 6.83 4.15 15.83
N ALA A 188 6.51 5.39 15.46
CA ALA A 188 6.86 6.56 16.25
C ALA A 188 6.20 6.51 17.65
N GLY A 189 4.92 6.17 17.71
CA GLY A 189 4.19 6.02 18.97
C GLY A 189 4.77 4.93 19.87
N GLN A 190 5.09 3.75 19.30
CA GLN A 190 5.71 2.65 20.05
C GLN A 190 7.08 3.03 20.61
N SER A 191 7.91 3.70 19.82
CA SER A 191 9.25 4.11 20.23
C SER A 191 9.19 5.03 21.44
N GLU A 192 8.32 6.05 21.40
CA GLU A 192 8.17 6.99 22.51
C GLU A 192 7.49 6.35 23.73
N GLY A 193 6.51 5.47 23.52
CA GLY A 193 5.89 4.71 24.61
C GLY A 193 6.90 3.83 25.34
N LYS A 194 7.75 3.11 24.59
CA LYS A 194 8.82 2.27 25.15
C LYS A 194 9.82 3.10 25.96
N LYS A 195 10.19 4.27 25.44
CA LYS A 195 11.08 5.19 26.15
C LYS A 195 10.48 5.62 27.48
N LEU A 196 9.18 5.94 27.51
CA LEU A 196 8.51 6.38 28.74
C LEU A 196 8.44 5.29 29.82
N ILE A 197 8.18 4.04 29.45
CA ILE A 197 8.13 2.93 30.43
C ILE A 197 9.52 2.47 30.89
N SER A 198 10.57 2.75 30.11
CA SER A 198 11.95 2.38 30.45
C SER A 198 12.62 3.31 31.46
N GLU A 199 12.05 4.50 31.68
CA GLU A 199 12.54 5.49 32.63
C GLU A 199 11.56 5.58 33.82
N PRO A 200 12.04 5.85 35.06
CA PRO A 200 11.14 6.09 36.19
C PRO A 200 10.24 7.28 35.88
N ILE A 201 8.93 7.05 35.89
CA ILE A 201 7.91 8.00 35.42
C ILE A 201 7.89 9.25 36.30
N CYS A 202 7.95 9.05 37.61
CA CYS A 202 8.00 10.12 38.59
C CYS A 202 9.19 9.92 39.51
N GLN A 203 10.23 10.75 39.33
CA GLN A 203 11.30 10.92 40.31
C GLN A 203 10.89 11.99 41.33
N SER A 204 11.13 11.73 42.62
CA SER A 204 10.70 12.57 43.75
C SER A 204 11.27 13.99 43.78
N ARG A 205 12.16 14.37 42.85
CA ARG A 205 12.84 15.68 42.80
C ARG A 205 12.61 16.52 41.54
N GLU A 206 11.87 16.05 40.54
CA GLU A 206 11.62 16.82 39.30
C GLU A 206 10.12 16.96 39.01
N ILE A 207 9.41 17.66 39.90
CA ILE A 207 7.99 18.00 39.69
C ILE A 207 7.83 19.19 38.72
N GLU A 208 8.92 19.90 38.38
CA GLU A 208 8.83 21.25 37.82
C GLU A 208 9.18 21.41 36.32
N LYS A 209 9.70 20.40 35.63
CA LYS A 209 10.23 20.57 34.25
C LYS A 209 9.47 19.89 33.11
N ARG A 210 8.41 19.12 33.38
CA ARG A 210 7.55 18.54 32.32
C ARG A 210 6.25 19.32 32.21
N THR A 211 5.84 19.66 30.98
CA THR A 211 4.54 20.32 30.67
C THR A 211 3.33 19.49 31.11
N LEU A 212 3.51 18.18 31.29
CA LEU A 212 2.63 17.29 32.06
C LEU A 212 3.40 16.85 33.31
N GLY A 213 3.22 17.56 34.42
CA GLY A 213 3.86 17.23 35.69
C GLY A 213 3.24 15.98 36.34
N CYS A 214 4.03 15.29 37.18
CA CYS A 214 3.53 14.23 38.05
C CYS A 214 2.47 14.76 38.99
N ARG A 215 1.36 14.04 39.12
CA ARG A 215 0.22 14.38 39.99
C ARG A 215 0.06 13.32 41.04
N ARG A 216 -0.34 13.76 42.24
CA ARG A 216 -0.81 12.91 43.32
C ARG A 216 -2.31 12.74 43.16
N LEU A 217 -2.79 11.50 43.19
CA LEU A 217 -4.18 11.13 43.06
C LEU A 217 -4.53 10.27 44.27
N ILE A 218 -5.60 10.63 44.97
CA ILE A 218 -6.11 9.84 46.09
C ILE A 218 -7.25 8.99 45.52
N THR A 219 -7.11 7.68 45.63
CA THR A 219 -8.15 6.73 45.22
C THR A 219 -9.31 6.72 46.20
N SER A 220 -10.46 6.15 45.81
CA SER A 220 -11.61 5.96 46.70
C SER A 220 -11.26 5.17 47.97
N ASP A 221 -10.26 4.29 47.88
CA ASP A 221 -9.79 3.42 48.96
C ASP A 221 -8.80 4.13 49.89
N GLY A 222 -8.46 5.39 49.59
CA GLY A 222 -7.52 6.20 50.38
C GLY A 222 -6.05 6.00 50.02
N GLU A 223 -5.73 5.19 49.01
CA GLU A 223 -4.36 5.01 48.53
C GLU A 223 -3.90 6.23 47.72
N GLU A 224 -2.71 6.76 48.03
CA GLU A 224 -2.07 7.85 47.27
C GLU A 224 -1.27 7.28 46.10
N LEU A 225 -1.75 7.50 44.88
CA LEU A 225 -1.05 7.18 43.64
C LEU A 225 -0.29 8.40 43.14
N VAL A 226 0.99 8.23 42.82
CA VAL A 226 1.82 9.27 42.21
C VAL A 226 2.16 8.87 40.79
N GLY A 227 1.69 9.64 39.82
CA GLY A 227 1.85 9.28 38.42
C GLY A 227 1.60 10.42 37.44
N LEU A 228 1.76 10.09 36.17
CA LEU A 228 1.49 10.96 35.04
C LEU A 228 0.10 10.65 34.49
N ARG A 229 -0.79 11.66 34.41
CA ARG A 229 -2.02 11.51 33.64
C ARG A 229 -1.68 11.56 32.16
N VAL A 230 -1.82 10.43 31.48
CA VAL A 230 -1.43 10.31 30.08
C VAL A 230 -2.59 10.65 29.16
N HIS A 231 -3.81 10.23 29.48
CA HIS A 231 -5.01 10.47 28.68
C HIS A 231 -6.27 10.58 29.56
N SER A 232 -7.36 11.10 29.00
CA SER A 232 -8.66 11.09 29.66
C SER A 232 -9.76 11.07 28.60
N HIS A 233 -10.78 10.24 28.83
CA HIS A 233 -11.92 10.05 27.94
C HIS A 233 -13.15 9.63 28.75
N ASN A 234 -14.31 10.25 28.52
CA ASN A 234 -15.60 9.91 29.15
C ASN A 234 -15.50 9.54 30.63
N ASP A 235 -15.02 10.46 31.45
CA ASP A 235 -14.86 10.29 32.90
C ASP A 235 -13.85 9.22 33.35
N VAL A 236 -13.11 8.62 32.43
CA VAL A 236 -11.97 7.74 32.73
C VAL A 236 -10.67 8.53 32.54
N GLN A 237 -9.74 8.35 33.48
CA GLN A 237 -8.41 8.91 33.46
C GLN A 237 -7.40 7.77 33.37
N TYR A 238 -6.53 7.85 32.37
CA TYR A 238 -5.46 6.90 32.14
C TYR A 238 -4.19 7.44 32.80
N VAL A 239 -3.78 6.80 33.89
CA VAL A 239 -2.71 7.26 34.76
C VAL A 239 -1.59 6.22 34.76
N LEU A 240 -0.37 6.68 34.48
CA LEU A 240 0.82 5.84 34.49
C LEU A 240 1.65 6.17 35.73
N THR A 241 1.90 5.18 36.57
CA THR A 241 2.74 5.29 37.78
C THR A 241 3.96 4.38 37.65
N ASN A 242 4.91 4.48 38.58
CA ASN A 242 6.07 3.57 38.63
C ASN A 242 5.68 2.10 38.86
N SER A 243 4.48 1.81 39.38
CA SER A 243 3.98 0.44 39.59
C SER A 243 3.25 -0.12 38.37
N GLY A 244 2.56 0.74 37.61
CA GLY A 244 1.78 0.28 36.47
C GLY A 244 0.91 1.34 35.80
N ALA A 245 0.10 0.88 34.86
CA ALA A 245 -0.94 1.64 34.20
C ALA A 245 -2.28 1.43 34.91
N TYR A 246 -2.97 2.52 35.23
CA TYR A 246 -4.24 2.55 35.96
C TYR A 246 -5.32 3.24 35.12
N ASP A 247 -6.48 2.63 35.04
CA ASP A 247 -7.71 3.26 34.54
C ASP A 247 -8.52 3.72 35.75
N ILE A 248 -8.68 5.03 35.94
CA ILE A 248 -9.34 5.60 37.13
C ILE A 248 -10.60 6.34 36.71
N SER A 249 -11.73 6.05 37.35
CA SER A 249 -12.99 6.78 37.11
C SER A 249 -12.93 8.21 37.66
N ALA A 250 -13.87 9.07 37.25
CA ALA A 250 -13.98 10.43 37.78
C ALA A 250 -14.23 10.48 39.30
N LYS A 251 -14.69 9.37 39.89
CA LYS A 251 -14.89 9.22 41.34
C LYS A 251 -13.63 8.75 42.08
N GLY A 252 -12.54 8.46 41.36
CA GLY A 252 -11.30 7.95 41.95
C GLY A 252 -11.28 6.42 42.14
N GLU A 253 -12.24 5.69 41.59
CA GLU A 253 -12.27 4.22 41.63
C GLU A 253 -11.33 3.65 40.56
N VAL A 254 -10.52 2.66 40.93
CA VAL A 254 -9.63 1.95 39.99
C VAL A 254 -10.45 0.92 39.21
N LEU A 255 -10.64 1.17 37.92
CA LEU A 255 -11.38 0.29 37.01
C LEU A 255 -10.50 -0.85 36.50
N SER A 256 -9.22 -0.57 36.23
CA SER A 256 -8.25 -1.56 35.77
C SER A 256 -6.84 -1.19 36.21
N TYR A 257 -6.01 -2.21 36.45
CA TYR A 257 -4.60 -2.08 36.77
C TYR A 257 -3.80 -3.07 35.93
N ARG A 258 -2.72 -2.57 35.33
CA ARG A 258 -1.78 -3.36 34.53
C ARG A 258 -0.36 -3.08 35.02
N PRO A 259 0.33 -4.06 35.61
CA PRO A 259 1.69 -3.85 36.12
C PRO A 259 2.67 -3.59 34.96
N ILE A 260 3.65 -2.71 35.19
CA ILE A 260 4.80 -2.59 34.29
C ILE A 260 5.76 -3.74 34.65
N HIS A 261 5.82 -4.74 33.79
CA HIS A 261 6.85 -5.76 33.91
C HIS A 261 8.18 -5.17 33.41
N GLU A 262 9.14 -4.94 34.30
CA GLU A 262 10.51 -4.74 33.86
C GLU A 262 10.93 -5.98 33.07
N PRO A 263 11.47 -5.83 31.85
CA PRO A 263 12.07 -6.97 31.17
C PRO A 263 13.20 -7.45 32.07
N GLU A 264 13.02 -8.64 32.64
CA GLU A 264 14.04 -9.37 33.39
C GLU A 264 15.32 -9.29 32.55
N LYS A 265 16.34 -8.61 33.08
CA LYS A 265 17.61 -8.43 32.38
C LYS A 265 18.14 -9.83 32.13
N ALA A 266 17.93 -10.33 30.91
CA ALA A 266 18.48 -11.61 30.49
C ALA A 266 19.97 -11.57 30.78
N GLU A 267 20.37 -12.39 31.76
CA GLU A 267 21.72 -12.48 32.29
C GLU A 267 22.69 -12.60 31.12
N THR A 268 23.43 -11.51 30.89
CA THR A 268 24.56 -11.50 29.98
C THR A 268 25.75 -12.10 30.73
N GLU A 269 25.58 -13.32 31.25
CA GLU A 269 26.61 -14.14 31.93
C GLU A 269 26.59 -15.56 31.32
N SER A 270 26.76 -15.66 29.99
CA SER A 270 26.97 -16.96 29.33
C SER A 270 27.82 -16.82 28.05
N LYS A 271 28.83 -15.95 28.07
CA LYS A 271 29.96 -16.01 27.12
C LYS A 271 31.29 -15.74 27.84
N GLY A 272 31.42 -16.36 28.99
CA GLY A 272 32.65 -16.46 29.78
C GLY A 272 32.90 -17.88 30.25
N ALA A 273 32.59 -18.88 29.42
CA ALA A 273 33.05 -20.26 29.63
C ALA A 273 32.94 -21.03 28.30
N GLU A 274 34.08 -21.61 27.91
CA GLU A 274 34.38 -22.48 26.75
C GLU A 274 34.71 -21.80 25.41
#